data_AF-K2CVY6-F1
#
_entry.id   AF-K2CVY6-F1
#
_cell.length_a   1.000
_cell.length_b   1.000
_cell.length_c   1.000
_cell.angle_alpha   90.00
_cell.angle_beta   90.00
_cell.angle_gamma   90.00
#
_symmetry.space_group_name_H-M   'P 1'
#
loop_
_entity.id
_entity.type
_entity.pdbx_description
1 polymer ?
#
loop_
_entity_poly.entity_id
_entity_poly.type
_entity_poly.pdbx_seq_one_letter_code
_entity_poly.pdbx_strand_id
1 'polypeptide(L)'
;MKFSKLAEYYEKLEATSKRLELVDILSKLFGESDSAEIGKICYLIQGRVAPFYMPIELGMAESMVAQAIAKAYGPTSPRLRG
;
A
#
# COMPACT_ATOMS: atom_id res chain seq x y z
N MET A 1 -11.95 -7.53 0.73
CA MET A 1 -10.82 -8.49 0.74
C MET A 1 -9.87 -8.24 1.91
N LYS A 2 -9.01 -9.22 2.24
CA LYS A 2 -7.94 -9.05 3.24
C LYS A 2 -6.79 -8.24 2.67
N PHE A 3 -6.13 -7.42 3.51
CA PHE A 3 -4.97 -6.64 3.08
C PHE A 3 -3.79 -7.51 2.59
N SER A 4 -3.60 -8.70 3.17
CA SER A 4 -2.58 -9.66 2.69
C SER A 4 -2.78 -10.03 1.22
N LYS A 5 -4.04 -10.13 0.77
CA LYS A 5 -4.35 -10.42 -0.63
C LYS A 5 -4.03 -9.24 -1.54
N LEU A 6 -4.33 -8.03 -1.08
CA LEU A 6 -3.98 -6.80 -1.79
C LEU A 6 -2.46 -6.62 -1.92
N ALA A 7 -1.70 -7.01 -0.89
CA ALA A 7 -0.23 -7.00 -0.94
C ALA A 7 0.33 -7.93 -2.03
N GLU A 8 -0.24 -9.13 -2.21
CA GLU A 8 0.13 -10.02 -3.32
C GLU A 8 -0.10 -9.35 -4.70
N TYR A 9 -1.11 -8.49 -4.82
CA TYR A 9 -1.33 -7.72 -6.05
C TYR A 9 -0.26 -6.64 -6.25
N TYR A 10 0.20 -5.99 -5.18
CA TYR A 10 1.31 -5.03 -5.25
C TYR A 10 2.60 -5.71 -5.73
N GLU A 11 2.95 -6.88 -5.20
CA GLU A 11 4.11 -7.65 -5.65
C GLU A 11 4.04 -7.99 -7.15
N LYS A 12 2.86 -8.37 -7.65
CA LYS A 12 2.65 -8.65 -9.08
C LYS A 12 2.81 -7.41 -9.95
N LEU A 13 2.32 -6.25 -9.49
CA LEU A 13 2.45 -4.98 -10.19
C LEU A 13 3.92 -4.55 -10.25
N GLU A 14 4.68 -4.74 -9.18
CA GLU A 14 6.12 -4.44 -9.12
C GLU A 14 6.96 -5.37 -9.99
N ALA A 15 6.53 -6.62 -10.17
CA ALA A 15 7.24 -7.62 -10.96
C ALA A 15 7.17 -7.40 -12.48
N THR A 16 6.34 -6.48 -12.98
CA THR A 16 6.17 -6.24 -14.42
C THR A 16 6.17 -4.74 -14.77
N SER A 17 6.72 -4.42 -15.94
CA SER A 17 6.65 -3.09 -16.55
C SER A 17 5.78 -3.06 -17.81
N LYS A 18 5.21 -4.20 -18.20
CA LYS A 18 4.41 -4.32 -19.42
C LYS A 18 3.01 -3.77 -19.19
N ARG A 19 2.63 -2.77 -19.98
CA ARG A 19 1.32 -2.10 -19.88
C ARG A 19 0.13 -3.05 -19.92
N LEU A 20 0.14 -4.06 -20.80
CA LEU A 20 -0.97 -5.01 -20.90
C LEU A 20 -1.09 -5.91 -19.67
N GLU A 21 0.05 -6.34 -19.10
CA GLU A 21 0.05 -7.14 -17.87
C GLU A 21 -0.43 -6.32 -16.67
N LEU A 22 0.00 -5.05 -16.56
CA LEU A 22 -0.51 -4.13 -15.54
C LEU A 22 -2.03 -3.97 -15.62
N VAL A 23 -2.58 -3.79 -16.82
CA VAL A 23 -4.03 -3.69 -17.04
C VAL A 23 -4.75 -4.98 -16.64
N ASP A 24 -4.21 -6.15 -16.99
CA ASP A 24 -4.78 -7.44 -16.60
C ASP A 24 -4.78 -7.65 -15.07
N ILE A 25 -3.66 -7.33 -14.41
CA ILE A 25 -3.53 -7.44 -12.95
C ILE A 25 -4.56 -6.52 -12.25
N LEU A 26 -4.66 -5.26 -12.68
CA LEU A 26 -5.61 -4.30 -12.13
C LEU A 26 -7.06 -4.70 -12.40
N SER A 27 -7.37 -5.21 -13.60
CA SER A 27 -8.70 -5.69 -13.94
C SER A 27 -9.15 -6.83 -13.02
N LYS A 28 -8.25 -7.77 -12.71
CA LYS A 28 -8.51 -8.86 -11.77
C LYS A 28 -8.73 -8.35 -10.34
N LEU A 29 -7.85 -7.46 -9.88
CA LEU A 29 -7.98 -6.83 -8.57
C LEU A 29 -9.34 -6.13 -8.41
N PHE A 30 -9.74 -5.31 -9.37
CA PHE A 30 -11.03 -4.61 -9.32
C PHE A 30 -12.23 -5.53 -9.47
N GLY A 31 -12.11 -6.62 -10.22
CA GLY A 31 -13.15 -7.65 -10.33
C GLY A 31 -13.38 -8.46 -9.05
N GLU A 32 -12.33 -8.66 -8.25
CA GLU A 32 -12.39 -9.36 -6.96
C GLU A 32 -12.72 -8.43 -5.76
N SER A 33 -12.71 -7.12 -5.98
CA SER A 33 -12.95 -6.12 -4.92
C SER A 33 -14.43 -5.91 -4.67
N ASP A 34 -14.82 -5.81 -3.40
CA ASP A 34 -16.19 -5.42 -3.05
C ASP A 34 -16.46 -3.93 -3.38
N SER A 35 -17.71 -3.59 -3.68
CA SER A 35 -18.12 -2.21 -4.00
C SER A 35 -17.83 -1.22 -2.86
N ALA A 36 -17.83 -1.69 -1.61
CA ALA A 36 -17.55 -0.87 -0.44
C ALA A 36 -16.05 -0.55 -0.24
N GLU A 37 -15.15 -1.31 -0.86
CA GLU A 37 -13.71 -1.16 -0.68
C GLU A 37 -12.97 -0.70 -1.93
N ILE A 38 -13.54 -0.87 -3.13
CA ILE A 38 -12.89 -0.53 -4.40
C ILE A 38 -12.37 0.92 -4.43
N GLY A 39 -13.13 1.87 -3.88
CA GLY A 39 -12.71 3.27 -3.79
C GLY A 39 -11.44 3.45 -2.95
N LYS A 40 -11.31 2.72 -1.83
CA LYS A 40 -10.12 2.75 -0.98
C LYS A 40 -8.93 2.10 -1.68
N ILE A 41 -9.15 0.97 -2.34
CA ILE A 41 -8.12 0.25 -3.10
C ILE A 41 -7.54 1.14 -4.21
N CYS A 42 -8.38 1.88 -4.95
CA CYS A 42 -7.93 2.84 -5.95
C CYS A 42 -6.96 3.88 -5.41
N TYR A 43 -7.17 4.39 -4.20
CA TYR A 43 -6.24 5.34 -3.57
C TYR A 43 -4.97 4.64 -3.08
N LEU A 44 -5.10 3.47 -2.46
CA LEU A 44 -3.96 2.74 -1.90
C LEU A 44 -2.97 2.30 -2.98
N ILE A 45 -3.43 1.86 -4.15
CA ILE A 45 -2.55 1.52 -5.30
C ILE A 45 -1.71 2.74 -5.75
N GLN A 46 -2.24 3.95 -5.57
CA GLN A 46 -1.55 5.20 -5.90
C GLN A 46 -0.65 5.70 -4.75
N GLY A 47 -0.50 4.93 -3.67
CA GLY A 47 0.24 5.32 -2.47
C GLY A 47 -0.48 6.37 -1.63
N ARG A 48 -1.81 6.47 -1.72
CA ARG A 48 -2.63 7.49 -1.06
C ARG A 48 -3.68 6.87 -0.16
N VAL A 49 -4.06 7.60 0.89
CA VAL A 49 -5.16 7.24 1.80
C VAL A 49 -6.44 8.04 1.54
N ALA A 50 -6.36 9.10 0.75
CA ALA A 50 -7.44 10.03 0.48
C ALA A 50 -7.39 10.59 -0.96
N PRO A 51 -8.50 11.13 -1.47
CA PRO A 51 -8.54 11.83 -2.75
C PRO A 51 -7.66 13.08 -2.78
N PHE A 52 -7.17 13.47 -3.97
CA PHE A 52 -6.25 14.61 -4.13
C PHE A 52 -6.83 15.97 -3.72
N TYR A 53 -8.15 16.16 -3.83
CA TYR A 53 -8.81 17.41 -3.45
C TYR A 53 -9.02 17.56 -1.95
N MET A 54 -8.73 16.51 -1.17
CA MET A 54 -8.92 16.49 0.27
C MET A 54 -7.57 16.76 0.94
N PRO A 55 -7.48 17.68 1.93
CA PRO A 55 -6.22 18.01 2.61
C PRO A 55 -5.88 16.95 3.69
N ILE A 56 -5.97 15.67 3.33
CA ILE A 56 -5.63 14.55 4.21
C ILE A 56 -4.35 13.91 3.69
N GLU A 57 -3.31 14.02 4.49
CA GLU A 57 -2.07 13.28 4.33
C GLU A 57 -1.94 12.22 5.41
N LEU A 58 -1.11 11.20 5.18
CA LEU A 58 -0.76 10.22 6.21
C LEU A 58 -0.08 10.89 7.42
N GLY A 59 0.60 12.03 7.21
CA GLY A 59 1.21 12.82 8.30
C GLY A 59 2.30 12.08 9.09
N MET A 60 2.92 11.05 8.50
CA MET A 60 3.95 10.25 9.15
C MET A 60 5.34 10.59 8.58
N ALA A 61 6.25 11.03 9.46
CA ALA A 61 7.66 11.12 9.12
C ALA A 61 8.29 9.71 9.04
N GLU A 62 9.32 9.53 8.22
CA GLU A 62 10.03 8.25 8.07
C GLU A 62 10.51 7.69 9.42
N SER A 63 11.00 8.58 10.31
CA SER A 63 11.43 8.21 11.66
C SER A 63 10.30 7.67 12.54
N MET A 64 9.06 8.16 12.36
CA MET A 64 7.87 7.66 13.07
C MET A 64 7.49 6.27 12.56
N VAL A 65 7.56 6.05 11.24
CA VAL A 65 7.29 4.75 10.62
C VAL A 65 8.31 3.71 11.09
N ALA A 66 9.61 4.05 11.06
CA ALA A 66 10.67 3.17 11.54
C ALA A 66 10.48 2.78 13.03
N GLN A 67 10.13 3.75 13.89
CA GLN A 67 9.82 3.49 15.30
C GLN A 67 8.60 2.59 15.48
N ALA A 68 7.54 2.79 14.68
CA ALA A 68 6.35 1.96 14.72
C ALA A 68 6.65 0.50 14.33
N ILE A 69 7.45 0.30 13.28
CA ILE A 69 7.92 -1.04 12.86
C ILE A 69 8.74 -1.69 13.97
N ALA A 70 9.70 -0.97 14.55
CA ALA A 70 10.51 -1.48 15.67
C ALA A 70 9.65 -1.88 16.88
N LYS A 71 8.59 -1.11 17.18
CA LYS A 71 7.66 -1.44 18.26
C LYS A 71 6.82 -2.69 17.94
N ALA A 72 6.42 -2.87 16.69
CA ALA A 72 5.60 -4.01 16.26
C ALA A 72 6.37 -5.34 16.22
N TYR A 73 7.65 -5.31 15.85
CA TYR A 73 8.52 -6.50 15.78
C TYR A 73 9.24 -6.84 17.11
N GLY A 74 9.11 -6.00 18.14
CA GLY A 74 9.84 -6.13 19.40
C GLY A 74 11.27 -5.57 19.34
N PRO A 75 11.99 -5.46 20.48
CA PRO A 75 13.27 -4.78 20.55
C PRO A 75 14.39 -5.57 19.86
N THR A 76 14.46 -5.47 18.54
CA THR A 76 15.68 -5.77 17.78
C THR A 76 16.29 -4.44 17.34
N SER A 77 16.94 -3.75 18.28
CA SER A 77 17.74 -2.58 17.95
C SER A 77 19.13 -3.04 17.51
N PRO A 78 19.54 -2.65 16.29
CA PRO A 78 20.85 -2.07 16.12
C PRO A 78 20.64 -0.61 15.69
N ARG A 79 20.74 0.28 16.67
CA ARG A 79 21.12 1.70 16.56
C ARG A 79 21.23 2.23 15.12
N LEU A 80 20.18 2.90 14.62
CA LEU A 80 20.31 3.85 13.53
C LEU A 80 20.84 5.16 14.16
N ARG A 81 22.16 5.37 14.06
CA ARG A 81 22.82 6.63 14.39
C ARG A 81 22.97 7.47 13.13
N GLY A 82 22.68 8.77 13.29
CA GLY A 82 23.43 9.89 12.71
C GLY A 82 23.26 10.12 11.23
#